data_AF-A0A956YZG7-F1
#
_entry.id   AF-A0A956YZG7-F1
#
_cell.length_a   1.000
_cell.length_b   1.000
_cell.length_c   1.000
_cell.angle_alpha   90.00
_cell.angle_beta   90.00
_cell.angle_gamma   90.00
#
_symmetry.space_group_name_H-M   'P 1'
#
loop_
_entity.id
_entity.type
_entity.pdbx_description
1 polymer ?
#
loop_
_entity_poly.entity_id
_entity_poly.type
_entity_poly.pdbx_seq_one_letter_code
_entity_poly.pdbx_strand_id
1 'polypeptide(L)'
;MRFSHRRSLALLGLVLLLVLSALPAFAQEDDIQPAPASIGADVPLTYFGPAPSNVQRELIGPYQLLKAGTVDVDNGTITLPLYRGQLTTGEPVWYILTDTNDEANAAALGLNFSAKLTYADVGNGVRPAHLESDGSVTFERGSVDFSPERSLTPGDQPNPFPPTDFQPG
;
A
#
# COMPACT_ATOMS: atom_id res chain seq x y z
N MET A 1 -18.17 -35.05 -56.98
CA MET A 1 -18.37 -34.39 -58.29
C MET A 1 -19.77 -33.78 -58.35
N ARG A 2 -19.93 -32.52 -57.92
CA ARG A 2 -20.84 -31.48 -58.49
C ARG A 2 -20.90 -30.28 -57.54
N PHE A 3 -20.41 -29.16 -58.03
CA PHE A 3 -20.58 -27.81 -57.50
C PHE A 3 -22.03 -27.35 -57.61
N SER A 4 -22.45 -26.47 -56.69
CA SER A 4 -23.45 -25.43 -56.99
C SER A 4 -23.44 -24.34 -55.90
N HIS A 5 -22.77 -23.23 -56.19
CA HIS A 5 -22.91 -21.95 -55.49
C HIS A 5 -24.32 -21.37 -55.68
N ARG A 6 -24.88 -20.76 -54.62
CA ARG A 6 -25.64 -19.51 -54.75
C ARG A 6 -25.23 -18.54 -53.64
N ARG A 7 -24.77 -17.37 -54.08
CA ARG A 7 -24.49 -16.16 -53.31
C ARG A 7 -25.81 -15.38 -53.09
N SER A 8 -25.71 -14.32 -52.26
CA SER A 8 -26.63 -13.18 -52.08
C SER A 8 -27.44 -13.26 -50.78
N LEU A 9 -27.56 -12.22 -49.93
CA LEU A 9 -27.14 -10.82 -50.00
C LEU A 9 -27.14 -10.22 -48.57
N ALA A 10 -26.32 -9.20 -48.36
CA ALA A 10 -26.16 -8.39 -47.14
C ALA A 10 -27.43 -7.64 -46.69
N LEU A 11 -27.54 -7.35 -45.38
CA LEU A 11 -28.00 -6.08 -44.78
C LEU A 11 -27.69 -6.14 -43.26
N LEU A 12 -26.69 -5.41 -42.75
CA LEU A 12 -26.75 -4.03 -42.23
C LEU A 12 -27.26 -3.95 -40.77
N GLY A 13 -26.37 -3.59 -39.84
CA GLY A 13 -26.74 -3.34 -38.44
C GLY A 13 -25.56 -3.22 -37.48
N LEU A 14 -24.59 -2.36 -37.78
CA LEU A 14 -23.53 -1.96 -36.84
C LEU A 14 -24.12 -0.94 -35.85
N VAL A 15 -24.21 -1.29 -34.57
CA VAL A 15 -24.40 -0.33 -33.48
C VAL A 15 -23.26 -0.54 -32.49
N LEU A 16 -22.19 0.23 -32.67
CA LEU A 16 -21.09 0.36 -31.72
C LEU A 16 -21.51 1.42 -30.70
N LEU A 17 -22.00 0.98 -29.53
CA LEU A 17 -22.30 1.88 -28.41
C LEU A 17 -21.01 2.08 -27.60
N LEU A 18 -20.31 3.18 -27.87
CA LEU A 18 -19.10 3.58 -27.14
C LEU A 18 -19.51 4.27 -25.84
N VAL A 19 -19.63 3.51 -24.74
CA VAL A 19 -19.84 4.07 -23.40
C VAL A 19 -18.49 4.57 -22.89
N LEU A 20 -18.28 5.87 -22.97
CA LEU A 20 -17.12 6.57 -22.45
C LEU A 20 -17.20 6.55 -20.91
N SER A 21 -16.56 5.57 -20.28
CA SER A 21 -16.36 5.54 -18.83
C SER A 21 -15.39 6.66 -18.44
N ALA A 22 -15.92 7.71 -17.80
CA ALA A 22 -15.11 8.73 -17.16
C ALA A 22 -14.37 8.07 -15.97
N LEU A 23 -13.08 7.79 -16.16
CA LEU A 23 -12.19 7.53 -15.03
C LEU A 23 -12.10 8.83 -14.22
N PRO A 24 -12.20 8.78 -12.88
CA PRO A 24 -11.77 9.92 -12.09
C PRO A 24 -10.26 10.05 -12.35
N ALA A 25 -9.87 11.19 -12.92
CA ALA A 25 -8.47 11.57 -12.98
C ALA A 25 -7.99 11.66 -11.53
N PHE A 26 -7.24 10.66 -11.08
CA PHE A 26 -6.37 10.83 -9.93
C PHE A 26 -5.48 12.01 -10.29
N ALA A 27 -5.66 13.12 -9.54
CA ALA A 27 -4.70 14.19 -9.55
C ALA A 27 -3.37 13.58 -9.09
N GLN A 28 -2.53 13.25 -10.05
CA GLN A 28 -1.11 13.11 -9.83
C GLN A 28 -0.69 14.49 -9.33
N GLU A 29 -0.49 14.65 -8.03
CA GLU A 29 0.45 15.67 -7.58
C GLU A 29 1.73 15.37 -8.35
N ASP A 30 2.00 16.19 -9.38
CA ASP A 30 3.28 16.22 -10.07
C ASP A 30 4.31 16.68 -9.04
N ASP A 31 4.71 15.75 -8.17
CA ASP A 31 6.07 15.74 -7.67
C ASP A 31 6.92 15.70 -8.95
N ILE A 32 7.44 16.87 -9.33
CA ILE A 32 8.39 16.99 -10.44
C ILE A 32 9.60 16.17 -10.02
N GLN A 33 9.60 14.89 -10.39
CA GLN A 33 10.80 14.08 -10.38
C GLN A 33 11.65 14.64 -11.52
N PRO A 34 12.75 15.37 -11.22
CA PRO A 34 13.62 15.84 -12.27
C PRO A 34 14.06 14.62 -13.07
N ALA A 35 14.10 14.79 -14.40
CA ALA A 35 14.65 13.79 -15.28
C ALA A 35 16.00 13.31 -14.72
N PRO A 36 16.25 11.99 -14.71
CA PRO A 36 17.48 11.46 -14.12
C PRO A 36 18.69 12.09 -14.83
N ALA A 37 19.77 12.33 -14.10
CA ALA A 37 20.99 12.93 -14.67
C ALA A 37 21.63 12.08 -15.79
N SER A 38 21.15 10.85 -15.98
CA SER A 38 21.46 9.94 -17.08
C SER A 38 20.75 10.27 -18.40
N ILE A 39 19.77 11.18 -18.42
CA ILE A 39 19.14 11.60 -19.69
C ILE A 39 20.19 12.25 -20.59
N GLY A 40 20.51 11.58 -21.70
CA GLY A 40 21.51 12.02 -22.67
C GLY A 40 22.92 11.50 -22.42
N ALA A 41 23.14 10.62 -21.44
CA ALA A 41 24.42 9.96 -21.18
C ALA A 41 24.22 8.46 -20.92
N ASP A 42 25.13 7.61 -21.40
CA ASP A 42 25.12 6.16 -21.13
C ASP A 42 25.74 5.87 -19.74
N VAL A 43 25.18 6.52 -18.72
CA VAL A 43 25.64 6.45 -17.34
C VAL A 43 24.45 6.05 -16.48
N PRO A 44 24.48 4.89 -15.79
CA PRO A 44 23.35 4.48 -14.96
C PRO A 44 23.18 5.42 -13.77
N LEU A 45 21.95 5.56 -13.27
CA LEU A 45 21.64 6.39 -12.09
C LEU A 45 22.50 6.03 -10.87
N THR A 46 22.87 4.75 -10.73
CA THR A 46 23.72 4.23 -9.65
C THR A 46 25.16 4.74 -9.69
N TYR A 47 25.62 5.31 -10.81
CA TYR A 47 26.93 5.98 -10.91
C TYR A 47 26.94 7.31 -10.16
N PHE A 48 25.80 8.00 -10.14
CA PHE A 48 25.63 9.18 -9.32
C PHE A 48 25.52 8.70 -7.87
N GLY A 49 26.40 9.20 -7.01
CA GLY A 49 26.31 8.94 -5.57
C GLY A 49 24.93 9.32 -5.01
N PRO A 50 24.59 8.87 -3.81
CA PRO A 50 23.32 9.21 -3.18
C PRO A 50 23.12 10.73 -3.19
N ALA A 51 21.86 11.16 -3.38
CA ALA A 51 21.52 12.57 -3.43
C ALA A 51 22.09 13.32 -2.21
N PRO A 52 22.61 14.55 -2.37
CA PRO A 52 23.17 15.33 -1.26
C PRO A 52 22.22 15.48 -0.06
N SER A 53 20.92 15.55 -0.34
CA SER A 53 19.82 15.49 0.63
C SER A 53 19.91 14.32 1.61
N ASN A 54 20.40 13.14 1.18
CA ASN A 54 20.53 11.96 2.03
C ASN A 54 21.57 12.12 3.14
N VAL A 55 22.54 13.03 2.97
CA VAL A 55 23.56 13.35 4.00
C VAL A 55 23.11 14.54 4.84
N GLN A 56 22.60 15.59 4.19
CA GLN A 56 22.07 16.80 4.82
C GLN A 56 20.74 17.15 4.17
N ARG A 57 19.67 17.10 4.95
CA ARG A 57 18.28 17.28 4.47
C ARG A 57 18.08 18.61 3.75
N GLU A 58 18.85 19.63 4.11
CA GLU A 58 18.76 20.99 3.56
C GLU A 58 19.33 21.10 2.14
N LEU A 59 20.08 20.08 1.69
CA LEU A 59 20.66 20.06 0.35
C LEU A 59 19.66 19.58 -0.69
N ILE A 60 19.96 19.88 -1.96
CA ILE A 60 19.05 19.58 -3.06
C ILE A 60 18.93 18.06 -3.29
N GLY A 61 17.73 17.64 -3.71
CA GLY A 61 17.45 16.27 -4.13
C GLY A 61 16.37 15.59 -3.29
N PRO A 62 15.89 14.41 -3.74
CA PRO A 62 14.88 13.65 -3.01
C PRO A 62 15.44 13.19 -1.65
N TYR A 63 14.65 13.29 -0.59
CA TYR A 63 15.02 12.81 0.74
C TYR A 63 14.15 11.61 1.11
N GLN A 64 14.77 10.46 1.36
CA GLN A 64 14.04 9.25 1.74
C GLN A 64 13.50 9.38 3.17
N LEU A 65 12.17 9.45 3.30
CA LEU A 65 11.48 9.59 4.60
C LEU A 65 11.38 8.27 5.35
N LEU A 66 11.17 7.15 4.66
CA LEU A 66 11.05 5.84 5.28
C LEU A 66 12.43 5.15 5.33
N LYS A 67 13.04 5.10 6.51
CA LYS A 67 14.41 4.57 6.69
C LYS A 67 14.50 3.06 6.86
N ALA A 68 13.40 2.41 7.22
CA ALA A 68 13.36 0.99 7.59
C ALA A 68 13.63 0.00 6.45
N GLY A 69 13.88 0.45 5.23
CA GLY A 69 14.08 -0.42 4.08
C GLY A 69 14.78 0.24 2.90
N THR A 70 14.99 -0.55 1.86
CA THR A 70 15.72 -0.15 0.65
C THR A 70 14.74 0.16 -0.47
N VAL A 71 14.87 1.33 -1.09
CA VAL A 71 14.03 1.75 -2.21
C VAL A 71 14.69 1.37 -3.53
N ASP A 72 13.91 0.71 -4.38
CA ASP A 72 14.19 0.50 -5.79
C ASP A 72 13.47 1.58 -6.59
N VAL A 73 14.23 2.56 -7.06
CA VAL A 73 13.71 3.75 -7.76
C VAL A 73 13.21 3.39 -9.17
N ASP A 74 13.84 2.42 -9.84
CA ASP A 74 13.49 2.03 -11.21
C ASP A 74 12.13 1.33 -11.26
N ASN A 75 11.87 0.49 -10.26
CA ASN A 75 10.60 -0.24 -10.13
C ASN A 75 9.56 0.49 -9.27
N GLY A 76 9.95 1.58 -8.58
CA GLY A 76 9.06 2.30 -7.66
C GLY A 76 8.62 1.46 -6.46
N THR A 77 9.50 0.59 -5.96
CA THR A 77 9.19 -0.33 -4.85
C THR A 77 10.10 -0.13 -3.65
N ILE A 78 9.67 -0.61 -2.48
CA ILE A 78 10.49 -0.66 -1.27
C ILE A 78 10.50 -2.07 -0.70
N THR A 79 11.69 -2.53 -0.29
CA THR A 79 11.84 -3.80 0.44
C THR A 79 11.99 -3.52 1.93
N LEU A 80 11.07 -4.05 2.72
CA LEU A 80 11.03 -3.91 4.18
C LEU A 80 11.31 -5.26 4.87
N PRO A 81 12.06 -5.28 5.98
CA PRO A 81 12.24 -6.49 6.78
C PRO A 81 10.92 -6.96 7.37
N LEU A 82 10.59 -8.24 7.14
CA LEU A 82 9.42 -8.88 7.73
C LEU A 82 9.85 -9.69 8.95
N TYR A 83 9.31 -9.32 10.12
CA TYR A 83 9.58 -9.98 11.38
C TYR A 83 8.45 -10.95 11.74
N ARG A 84 8.82 -12.05 12.39
CA ARG A 84 7.88 -13.03 12.92
C ARG A 84 7.73 -12.85 14.43
N GLY A 85 6.50 -12.69 14.88
CA GLY A 85 6.09 -12.77 16.27
C GLY A 85 4.95 -13.76 16.43
N GLN A 86 4.24 -13.65 17.56
CA GLN A 86 3.10 -14.51 17.84
C GLN A 86 2.08 -13.81 18.73
N LEU A 87 0.84 -14.29 18.73
CA LEU A 87 -0.13 -13.96 19.76
C LEU A 87 0.14 -14.77 21.02
N THR A 88 -0.37 -14.31 22.16
CA THR A 88 -0.41 -15.09 23.41
C THR A 88 -1.14 -16.43 23.26
N THR A 89 -2.01 -16.57 22.25
CA THR A 89 -2.68 -17.81 21.84
C THR A 89 -1.79 -18.77 21.04
N GLY A 90 -0.59 -18.34 20.64
CA GLY A 90 0.39 -19.12 19.87
C GLY A 90 0.30 -18.96 18.35
N GLU A 91 -0.69 -18.23 17.85
CA GLU A 91 -0.87 -17.98 16.41
C GLU A 91 0.23 -17.04 15.90
N PRO A 92 0.86 -17.32 14.74
CA PRO A 92 1.94 -16.48 14.22
C PRO A 92 1.42 -15.12 13.74
N VAL A 93 2.21 -14.08 14.01
CA VAL A 93 1.97 -12.71 13.53
C VAL A 93 3.17 -12.24 12.75
N TRP A 94 2.95 -11.59 11.61
CA TRP A 94 4.00 -11.00 10.81
C TRP A 94 3.88 -9.48 10.86
N TYR A 95 4.98 -8.79 11.10
CA TYR A 95 4.99 -7.34 11.26
C TYR A 95 6.24 -6.71 10.66
N ILE A 96 6.14 -5.43 10.35
CA ILE A 96 7.24 -4.56 9.95
C ILE A 96 7.44 -3.51 11.05
N LEU A 97 8.65 -2.95 11.12
CA LEU A 97 8.95 -1.82 11.99
C LEU A 97 9.34 -0.64 11.11
N THR A 98 8.72 0.52 11.31
CA THR A 98 8.99 1.72 10.51
C THR A 98 9.53 2.86 11.36
N ASP A 99 8.98 3.00 12.57
CA ASP A 99 9.21 4.12 13.47
C ASP A 99 9.32 3.63 14.92
N THR A 100 9.97 4.42 15.77
CA THR A 100 10.04 4.20 17.22
C THR A 100 10.13 5.53 17.97
N ASN A 101 9.67 5.58 19.22
CA ASN A 101 9.85 6.73 20.11
C ASN A 101 11.18 6.70 20.89
N ASP A 102 12.08 5.77 20.58
CA ASP A 102 13.40 5.67 21.20
C ASP A 102 14.50 5.99 20.17
N GLU A 103 15.28 7.05 20.42
CA GLU A 103 16.32 7.51 19.49
C GLU A 103 17.44 6.48 19.31
N ALA A 104 17.81 5.76 20.36
CA ALA A 104 18.88 4.77 20.31
C ALA A 104 18.45 3.56 19.46
N ASN A 105 17.21 3.09 19.63
CA ASN A 105 16.64 2.03 18.80
C ASN A 105 16.48 2.50 17.35
N ALA A 106 16.05 3.74 17.11
CA ALA A 106 15.95 4.30 15.77
C ALA A 106 17.31 4.25 15.05
N ALA A 107 18.37 4.69 15.73
CA ALA A 107 19.73 4.67 15.19
C ALA A 107 20.25 3.24 14.99
N ALA A 108 20.02 2.33 15.94
CA ALA A 108 20.53 0.97 15.90
C ALA A 108 19.85 0.10 14.82
N LEU A 109 18.55 0.31 14.60
CA LEU A 109 17.74 -0.50 13.69
C LEU A 109 17.46 0.17 12.34
N GLY A 110 17.93 1.40 12.14
CA GLY A 110 17.64 2.17 10.92
C GLY A 110 16.17 2.58 10.81
N LEU A 111 15.48 2.75 11.92
CA LEU A 111 14.08 3.18 11.95
C LEU A 111 13.98 4.71 12.02
N ASN A 112 12.78 5.23 11.76
CA ASN A 112 12.49 6.63 12.00
C ASN A 112 12.28 6.91 13.49
N PHE A 113 12.91 7.94 14.01
CA PHE A 113 12.59 8.44 15.33
C PHE A 113 11.32 9.31 15.26
N SER A 114 10.31 8.95 16.03
CA SER A 114 9.03 9.65 16.13
C SER A 114 8.64 9.82 17.59
N ALA A 115 9.06 10.94 18.19
CA ALA A 115 8.74 11.30 19.58
C ALA A 115 7.23 11.33 19.87
N LYS A 116 6.39 11.55 18.85
CA LYS A 116 4.93 11.57 18.98
C LYS A 116 4.35 10.20 19.35
N LEU A 117 5.05 9.11 19.04
CA LEU A 117 4.61 7.75 19.40
C LEU A 117 4.57 7.52 20.92
N THR A 118 5.26 8.35 21.72
CA THR A 118 5.11 8.37 23.18
C THR A 118 3.66 8.58 23.63
N TYR A 119 2.84 9.25 22.80
CA TYR A 119 1.43 9.53 23.09
C TYR A 119 0.47 8.60 22.34
N ALA A 120 0.95 7.53 21.70
CA ALA A 120 0.11 6.64 20.90
C ALA A 120 -1.01 5.98 21.72
N ASP A 121 -0.78 5.76 23.02
CA ASP A 121 -1.74 5.08 23.91
C ASP A 121 -2.90 5.98 24.38
N VAL A 122 -2.80 7.30 24.23
CA VAL A 122 -3.81 8.26 24.75
C VAL A 122 -5.22 8.03 24.15
N GLY A 123 -5.33 7.33 23.02
CA GLY A 123 -6.59 6.99 22.35
C GLY A 123 -6.86 5.49 22.15
N ASN A 124 -6.24 4.60 22.94
CA ASN A 124 -6.24 3.16 22.67
C ASN A 124 -5.66 2.80 21.27
N GLY A 125 -4.74 3.64 20.76
CA GLY A 125 -4.11 3.46 19.46
C GLY A 125 -2.93 2.49 19.47
N VAL A 126 -2.74 1.74 20.55
CA VAL A 126 -1.62 0.82 20.73
C VAL A 126 -2.10 -0.61 20.94
N ARG A 127 -1.20 -1.53 20.61
CA ARG A 127 -1.34 -2.94 20.91
C ARG A 127 -0.20 -3.34 21.85
N PRO A 128 -0.48 -3.67 23.11
CA PRO A 128 0.55 -4.12 24.02
C PRO A 128 1.17 -5.45 23.54
N ALA A 129 2.47 -5.56 23.76
CA ALA A 129 3.25 -6.73 23.41
C ALA A 129 4.45 -6.87 24.36
N HIS A 130 5.01 -8.07 24.44
CA HIS A 130 6.21 -8.37 25.19
C HIS A 130 7.36 -8.68 24.22
N LEU A 131 8.55 -8.16 24.53
CA LEU A 131 9.78 -8.53 23.83
C LEU A 131 10.38 -9.74 24.54
N GLU A 132 10.51 -10.84 23.82
CA GLU A 132 11.08 -12.08 24.33
C GLU A 132 12.61 -12.02 24.37
N SER A 133 13.22 -12.95 25.10
CA SER A 133 14.68 -13.02 25.26
C SER A 133 15.44 -13.33 23.96
N ASP A 134 14.77 -13.95 22.99
CA ASP A 134 15.30 -14.22 21.65
C ASP A 134 15.08 -13.06 20.66
N GLY A 135 14.47 -11.96 21.11
CA GLY A 135 14.17 -10.78 20.30
C GLY A 135 12.86 -10.86 19.51
N SER A 136 12.10 -11.95 19.63
CA SER A 136 10.74 -12.04 19.06
C SER A 136 9.73 -11.25 19.89
N VAL A 137 8.59 -10.89 19.29
CA VAL A 137 7.53 -10.11 19.96
C VAL A 137 6.27 -10.96 20.13
N THR A 138 5.79 -11.07 21.36
CA THR A 138 4.50 -11.70 21.69
C THR A 138 3.44 -10.63 21.92
N PHE A 139 2.43 -10.56 21.05
CA PHE A 139 1.33 -9.60 21.14
C PHE A 139 0.19 -10.14 22.01
N GLU A 140 -0.40 -9.28 22.85
CA GLU A 140 -1.49 -9.71 23.75
C GLU A 140 -2.78 -10.10 23.00
N ARG A 141 -3.04 -9.46 21.85
CA ARG A 141 -4.29 -9.58 21.08
C ARG A 141 -4.12 -9.03 19.66
N GLY A 142 -5.14 -9.22 18.83
CA GLY A 142 -5.33 -8.47 17.59
C GLY A 142 -5.11 -9.24 16.30
N SER A 143 -5.50 -10.53 16.30
CA SER A 143 -5.94 -11.16 15.06
C SER A 143 -7.08 -10.33 14.45
N VAL A 144 -7.11 -10.27 13.12
CA VAL A 144 -8.24 -9.69 12.38
C VAL A 144 -9.19 -10.84 12.05
N ASP A 145 -10.46 -10.67 12.38
CA ASP A 145 -11.50 -11.61 12.02
C ASP A 145 -12.10 -11.23 10.67
N PHE A 146 -11.89 -12.08 9.67
CA PHE A 146 -12.45 -11.94 8.32
C PHE A 146 -13.65 -12.87 8.10
N SER A 147 -14.17 -13.52 9.15
CA SER A 147 -15.36 -14.37 9.07
C SER A 147 -16.68 -13.64 8.82
N PRO A 148 -16.86 -12.34 9.15
CA PRO A 148 -18.11 -11.65 8.86
C PRO A 148 -18.39 -11.55 7.35
N GLU A 149 -19.61 -11.93 6.96
CA GLU A 149 -20.10 -11.75 5.59
C GLU A 149 -21.04 -10.54 5.52
N ARG A 150 -20.77 -9.63 4.58
CA ARG A 150 -21.60 -8.45 4.36
C ARG A 150 -22.99 -8.85 3.83
N SER A 151 -24.05 -8.49 4.55
CA SER A 151 -25.44 -8.71 4.15
C SER A 151 -26.27 -7.42 4.21
N LEU A 152 -27.25 -7.29 3.31
CA LEU A 152 -28.19 -6.17 3.26
C LEU A 152 -29.53 -6.63 2.71
N THR A 153 -30.59 -6.46 3.48
CA THR A 153 -31.97 -6.76 3.08
C THR A 153 -32.74 -5.46 2.90
N PRO A 154 -33.25 -5.14 1.70
CA PRO A 154 -34.05 -3.93 1.47
C PRO A 154 -35.31 -3.87 2.35
N GLY A 155 -35.80 -2.65 2.60
CA GLY A 155 -37.11 -2.42 3.21
C GLY A 155 -38.27 -2.72 2.26
N ASP A 156 -39.49 -2.54 2.76
CA ASP A 156 -40.71 -2.81 2.01
C ASP A 156 -40.91 -1.86 0.82
N GLN A 157 -41.41 -2.39 -0.30
CA GLN A 157 -41.81 -1.56 -1.44
C GLN A 157 -43.04 -0.71 -1.10
N PRO A 158 -43.17 0.52 -1.64
CA PRO A 158 -42.30 1.17 -2.64
C PRO A 158 -41.08 1.91 -2.05
N ASN A 159 -40.90 1.88 -0.72
CA ASN A 159 -39.87 2.64 -0.02
C ASN A 159 -38.87 1.68 0.65
N PRO A 160 -37.88 1.15 -0.10
CA PRO A 160 -36.93 0.16 0.39
C PRO A 160 -35.94 0.67 1.46
N PHE A 161 -36.16 1.90 1.96
CA PHE A 161 -35.35 2.52 3.00
C PHE A 161 -36.22 2.93 4.20
N PRO A 162 -35.76 2.64 5.43
CA PRO A 162 -34.49 1.98 5.77
C PRO A 162 -34.48 0.47 5.43
N PRO A 163 -33.30 -0.16 5.28
CA PRO A 163 -33.18 -1.62 5.16
C PRO A 163 -33.85 -2.34 6.33
N THR A 164 -34.43 -3.51 6.08
CA THR A 164 -35.01 -4.35 7.13
C THR A 164 -33.94 -5.11 7.91
N ASP A 165 -32.80 -5.39 7.27
CA ASP A 165 -31.65 -6.02 7.90
C ASP A 165 -30.34 -5.58 7.24
N PHE A 166 -29.26 -5.53 8.04
CA PHE A 166 -27.92 -5.16 7.59
C PHE A 166 -26.86 -5.77 8.51
N GLN A 167 -25.88 -6.43 7.90
CA GLN A 167 -24.69 -6.97 8.56
C GLN A 167 -23.45 -6.35 7.90
N PRO A 168 -22.64 -5.57 8.63
CA PRO A 168 -21.30 -5.20 8.19
C PRO A 168 -20.42 -6.44 8.03
N GLY A 169 -19.53 -6.39 7.04
CA GLY A 169 -18.40 -7.33 6.94
C GLY A 169 -17.19 -6.85 7.71
#